data_AF-A0A2A4CN32-F1
#
_entry.id   AF-A0A2A4CN32-F1
#
_cell.length_a   1.000
_cell.length_b   1.000
_cell.length_c   1.000
_cell.angle_alpha   90.00
_cell.angle_beta   90.00
_cell.angle_gamma   90.00
#
_symmetry.space_group_name_H-M   'P 1'
#
loop_
_entity.id
_entity.type
_entity.pdbx_description
1 polymer ?
#
loop_
_entity_poly.entity_id
_entity_poly.type
_entity_poly.pdbx_seq_one_letter_code
_entity_poly.pdbx_strand_id
1 'polypeptide(L)' 'EDEEGNPRFQVNFQNCVHCKTCDIKDPSQNITWTTPQGGDGPNYPNM' A
#
# COMPACT_ATOMS: atom_id res chain seq x y z
N GLU A 1 9.17 -1.07 15.54
CA GLU A 1 8.11 -1.34 16.52
C GLU A 1 7.34 -0.05 16.80
N ASP A 2 6.27 -0.10 17.59
CA ASP A 2 5.72 1.10 18.23
C ASP A 2 6.68 1.59 19.34
N GLU A 3 6.30 2.65 20.06
CA GLU A 3 7.13 3.24 21.12
C GLU A 3 7.35 2.28 22.32
N GLU A 4 6.54 1.23 22.41
CA GLU A 4 6.54 0.23 23.47
C GLU A 4 7.24 -1.09 23.05
N GLY A 5 7.75 -1.15 21.82
CA GLY A 5 8.44 -2.34 21.31
C GLY A 5 7.50 -3.43 20.76
N ASN A 6 6.20 -3.15 20.59
CA ASN A 6 5.30 -4.11 19.98
C ASN A 6 5.41 -4.10 18.44
N PRO A 7 5.12 -5.24 17.80
CA PRO A 7 4.96 -5.29 16.36
C PRO A 7 3.89 -4.31 15.90
N ARG A 8 4.22 -3.46 14.93
CA ARG A 8 3.26 -2.57 14.28
C ARG A 8 3.07 -2.98 12.83
N PHE A 9 1.83 -2.89 12.35
CA PHE A 9 1.54 -2.99 10.93
C PHE A 9 2.00 -1.69 10.25
N GLN A 10 2.99 -1.79 9.36
CA GLN A 10 3.55 -0.65 8.63
C GLN A 10 3.41 -0.89 7.13
N VAL A 11 2.75 0.04 6.44
CA VAL A 11 2.61 0.02 4.99
C VAL A 11 3.68 0.92 4.36
N ASN A 12 4.51 0.35 3.49
CA ASN A 12 5.49 1.11 2.72
C ASN A 12 4.94 1.44 1.32
N PHE A 13 4.13 2.50 1.22
CA PHE A 13 3.39 2.84 0.00
C PHE A 13 4.28 3.25 -1.18
N GLN A 14 5.53 3.64 -0.93
CA GLN A 14 6.53 3.89 -1.97
C GLN A 14 6.78 2.66 -2.86
N ASN A 15 6.53 1.45 -2.34
CA ASN A 15 6.64 0.19 -3.07
C ASN A 15 5.30 -0.28 -3.67
N CYS A 16 4.25 0.55 -3.62
CA CYS A 16 2.93 0.16 -4.11
C CYS A 16 2.94 0.04 -5.65
N VAL A 17 2.43 -1.07 -6.16
CA VAL A 17 2.27 -1.32 -7.61
C VAL A 17 0.85 -1.03 -8.12
N HIS A 18 0.03 -0.36 -7.31
CA HIS A 18 -1.31 0.11 -7.67
C HIS A 18 -2.31 -0.99 -8.11
N CYS A 19 -2.08 -2.24 -7.75
CA CYS A 19 -2.96 -3.37 -8.11
C CYS A 19 -4.29 -3.42 -7.33
N LYS A 20 -4.43 -2.64 -6.26
CA LYS A 20 -5.58 -2.59 -5.34
C LYS A 20 -5.93 -3.87 -4.59
N THR A 21 -5.04 -4.87 -4.56
CA THR A 21 -5.28 -6.11 -3.79
C THR A 21 -5.53 -5.82 -2.31
N CYS A 22 -4.79 -4.90 -1.70
CA CYS A 22 -4.96 -4.55 -0.29
C CYS A 22 -6.36 -3.97 0.03
N ASP A 23 -6.96 -3.23 -0.90
CA ASP A 23 -8.30 -2.64 -0.77
C ASP A 23 -9.40 -3.70 -0.93
N ILE A 24 -9.20 -4.67 -1.83
CA ILE A 24 -10.20 -5.68 -2.20
C ILE A 24 -10.17 -6.91 -1.27
N LYS A 25 -8.98 -7.28 -0.80
CA LYS A 25 -8.73 -8.58 -0.16
C LYS A 25 -8.39 -8.49 1.33
N ASP A 26 -8.38 -7.30 1.92
CA ASP A 26 -8.33 -7.18 3.37
C ASP A 26 -9.63 -7.70 3.99
N PRO A 27 -9.62 -8.82 4.75
CA PRO A 27 -10.84 -9.35 5.38
C PRO A 27 -11.47 -8.39 6.37
N SER A 28 -10.66 -7.51 6.96
CA SER A 28 -11.08 -6.54 7.96
C SER A 28 -11.50 -5.19 7.39
N GLN A 29 -11.30 -4.96 6.08
CA GLN A 29 -11.57 -3.68 5.41
C GLN A 29 -10.98 -2.46 6.12
N ASN A 30 -9.79 -2.62 6.71
CA ASN A 30 -9.05 -1.58 7.41
C ASN A 30 -8.19 -0.72 6.49
N ILE A 31 -8.04 -1.12 5.22
CA ILE A 31 -7.22 -0.40 4.23
C ILE A 31 -8.13 0.25 3.19
N THR A 32 -7.98 1.56 3.00
CA THR A 32 -8.57 2.30 1.88
C THR A 32 -7.49 2.75 0.92
N TRP A 33 -7.53 2.26 -0.32
CA TRP A 33 -6.62 2.69 -1.38
C TRP A 33 -7.09 4.02 -1.98
N THR A 34 -6.19 4.98 -2.10
CA THR A 34 -6.42 6.26 -2.79
C THR A 34 -5.34 6.48 -3.84
N THR A 35 -5.67 7.25 -4.88
CA THR A 35 -4.70 7.54 -5.95
C THR A 35 -3.62 8.48 -5.42
N PRO A 36 -2.33 8.16 -5.57
CA PRO A 36 -1.24 9.06 -5.18
C PRO A 36 -1.11 10.24 -6.18
N GLN A 37 -0.09 11.07 -6.01
CA GLN A 37 0.16 12.18 -6.93
C GLN A 37 0.46 11.66 -8.35
N GLY A 38 0.09 12.44 -9.36
CA GLY A 38 0.27 12.04 -10.76
C GLY A 38 1.75 11.86 -11.11
N GLY A 39 2.10 10.72 -11.70
CA GLY A 39 3.48 10.36 -12.03
C GLY A 39 4.14 9.40 -11.03
N ASP A 40 3.52 9.18 -9.86
CA ASP A 40 3.93 8.13 -8.93
C ASP A 40 3.43 6.75 -9.38
N GLY A 41 4.16 5.71 -8.98
CA GLY A 41 3.82 4.32 -9.22
C GLY A 41 4.74 3.61 -10.21
N PRO A 42 4.45 2.35 -10.52
CA PRO A 42 5.29 1.54 -11.40
C PRO A 42 5.25 2.04 -12.84
N ASN A 43 6.42 2.11 -13.48
CA ASN A 43 6.56 2.31 -14.91
C ASN A 43 6.74 0.95 -15.58
N TYR A 44 5.83 0.62 -16.49
CA TYR A 44 5.82 -0.65 -17.22
C TYR A 44 6.11 -0.41 -18.71
N PRO A 45 7.38 -0.23 -19.12
CA PRO A 45 7.72 0.12 -20.50
C PRO A 45 7.51 -1.03 -21.51
N ASN A 46 7.40 -2.27 -21.03
CA ASN A 46 7.30 -3.48 -21.87
C ASN A 46 6.23 -4.46 -21.37
N MET A 47 5.27 -3.97 -20.56
CA MET A 47 4.17 -4.77 -20.02
C MET A 47 2.85 -4.33 -20.63
#